data_AF-A0AAW2DXI8-F1
#
_entry.id   AF-A0AAW2DXI8-F1
#
_cell.length_a   1.000
_cell.length_b   1.000
_cell.length_c   1.000
_cell.angle_alpha   90.00
_cell.angle_beta   90.00
_cell.angle_gamma   90.00
#
_symmetry.space_group_name_H-M   'P 1'
#
loop_
_entity.id
_entity.type
_entity.pdbx_description
1 polymer ?
#
loop_
_entity_poly.entity_id
_entity_poly.type
_entity_poly.pdbx_seq_one_letter_code
_entity_poly.pdbx_strand_id
1 'polypeptide(L)'
;MLLTKDQSINCFVVPIPKKPSSEDLAEIQEWKWSWRKLLVLIFEALRSSSPHTVVSHLPIHQDGSCNGLQHYAALGRDSMEAAAVNLTAGDKPADVYSEIAVSFQVDRKLVKQTVMTSVYGVTSVGAREQIKRRLEEKGLITDDRLLFPAACYAAKVTLAALGEIFEAASGIMGWLGDCAKVDFSKQRTAFPPNFVHSFDSTHMMMTAVACRDSGLRFAGLSHYSVFD
;
A
#
# COMPACT_ATOMS: atom_id res chain seq x y z
N MET A 1 5.41 -10.69 13.55
CA MET A 1 4.67 -11.88 14.01
C MET A 1 5.69 -12.94 14.38
N LEU A 2 5.98 -13.11 15.68
CA LEU A 2 6.87 -14.16 16.17
C LEU A 2 6.09 -15.48 16.13
N LEU A 3 6.45 -16.39 15.23
CA LEU A 3 5.86 -17.72 15.19
C LEU A 3 6.45 -18.55 16.34
N THR A 4 5.62 -18.80 17.37
CA THR A 4 5.92 -19.73 18.45
C THR A 4 5.88 -21.17 17.93
N LYS A 5 6.74 -21.99 18.54
CA LYS A 5 7.29 -23.26 18.03
C LYS A 5 6.32 -24.45 17.91
N ASP A 6 5.01 -24.27 17.96
CA ASP A 6 4.11 -25.40 18.17
C ASP A 6 2.73 -25.27 17.51
N GLN A 7 2.71 -25.15 16.18
CA GLN A 7 1.53 -25.48 15.39
C GLN A 7 1.96 -26.28 14.17
N SER A 8 1.48 -27.51 14.08
CA SER A 8 1.52 -28.33 12.86
C SER A 8 0.91 -27.52 11.71
N ILE A 9 1.77 -26.99 10.84
CA ILE A 9 1.36 -26.23 9.65
C ILE A 9 0.66 -27.23 8.72
N ASN A 10 -0.66 -27.16 8.65
CA ASN A 10 -1.43 -27.86 7.63
C ASN A 10 -1.09 -27.22 6.28
N CYS A 11 -0.18 -27.86 5.52
CA CYS A 11 0.35 -27.38 4.24
C CYS A 11 -0.67 -27.27 3.08
N PHE A 12 -1.97 -27.40 3.32
CA PHE A 12 -2.98 -27.56 2.26
C PHE A 12 -3.66 -26.29 1.79
N VAL A 13 -3.36 -25.12 2.34
CA VAL A 13 -3.88 -23.85 1.81
C VAL A 13 -2.78 -22.79 1.83
N VAL A 14 -1.83 -22.90 0.89
CA VAL A 14 -1.01 -21.74 0.53
C VAL A 14 -1.92 -20.85 -0.32
N PRO A 15 -2.34 -19.66 0.16
CA PRO A 15 -3.17 -18.77 -0.64
C PRO A 15 -2.39 -18.41 -1.90
N ILE A 16 -3.00 -18.65 -3.05
CA ILE A 16 -2.44 -18.31 -4.36
C ILE A 16 -2.57 -16.78 -4.51
N PRO A 17 -1.48 -15.98 -4.55
CA PRO A 17 -1.60 -14.57 -4.89
C PRO A 17 -2.39 -14.36 -6.19
N LYS A 18 -3.27 -13.37 -6.20
CA LYS A 18 -4.06 -13.08 -7.40
C LYS A 18 -3.15 -12.53 -8.50
N LYS A 19 -3.40 -12.92 -9.75
CA LYS A 19 -2.73 -12.32 -10.93
C LYS A 19 -2.82 -10.79 -10.85
N PRO A 20 -1.76 -10.03 -11.20
CA PRO A 20 -1.83 -8.58 -11.19
C PRO A 20 -2.94 -8.16 -12.13
N SER A 21 -3.76 -7.22 -11.67
CA SER A 21 -4.82 -6.64 -12.51
C SER A 21 -4.27 -5.70 -13.59
N SER A 22 -2.95 -5.53 -13.65
CA SER A 22 -2.22 -4.74 -14.64
C SER A 22 -2.11 -5.51 -15.96
N GLU A 23 -2.23 -4.81 -17.08
CA GLU A 23 -1.95 -5.36 -18.43
C GLU A 23 -0.49 -5.17 -18.84
N ASP A 24 0.34 -4.55 -17.99
CA ASP A 24 1.77 -4.38 -18.25
C ASP A 24 2.44 -5.74 -18.42
N LEU A 25 2.95 -5.97 -19.64
CA LEU A 25 3.60 -7.21 -20.01
C LEU A 25 4.85 -7.49 -19.19
N ALA A 26 5.59 -6.45 -18.76
CA ALA A 26 6.76 -6.62 -17.91
C ALA A 26 6.35 -7.09 -16.51
N GLU A 27 5.34 -6.45 -15.91
CA GLU A 27 4.80 -6.82 -14.59
C GLU A 27 4.16 -8.22 -14.60
N ILE A 28 3.42 -8.55 -15.65
CA ILE A 28 2.85 -9.90 -15.86
C ILE A 28 3.97 -10.93 -16.04
N GLN A 29 5.03 -10.60 -16.76
CA GLN A 29 6.13 -11.50 -17.03
C GLN A 29 6.98 -11.73 -15.78
N GLU A 30 7.26 -10.68 -15.01
CA GLU A 30 7.97 -10.74 -13.73
C GLU A 30 7.15 -11.52 -12.69
N TRP A 31 5.83 -11.28 -12.62
CA TRP A 31 4.91 -12.11 -11.84
C TRP A 31 5.02 -13.57 -12.28
N LYS A 32 4.80 -13.89 -13.57
CA LYS A 32 4.92 -15.28 -14.07
C LYS A 32 6.26 -15.92 -13.72
N TRP A 33 7.36 -15.18 -13.78
CA TRP A 33 8.69 -15.65 -13.41
C TRP A 33 8.83 -15.92 -11.92
N SER A 34 8.40 -14.99 -11.07
CA SER A 34 8.39 -15.14 -9.61
C SER A 34 7.55 -16.35 -9.18
N TRP A 35 6.38 -16.51 -9.81
CA TRP A 35 5.48 -17.64 -9.61
C TRP A 35 6.06 -18.98 -10.00
N ARG A 36 6.72 -19.05 -11.17
CA ARG A 36 7.39 -20.29 -11.58
C ARG A 36 8.45 -20.70 -10.57
N LYS A 37 9.25 -19.75 -10.07
CA LYS A 37 10.27 -20.06 -9.06
C LYS A 37 9.63 -20.50 -7.74
N LEU A 38 8.58 -19.81 -7.30
CA LEU A 38 7.83 -20.18 -6.08
C LEU A 38 7.25 -21.60 -6.20
N LEU A 39 6.63 -21.93 -7.33
CA LEU A 39 6.08 -23.27 -7.58
C LEU A 39 7.18 -24.33 -7.56
N VAL A 40 8.34 -24.09 -8.18
CA VAL A 40 9.47 -25.01 -8.15
C VAL A 40 9.92 -25.27 -6.70
N LEU A 41 10.09 -24.22 -5.90
CA LEU A 41 10.47 -24.33 -4.50
C LEU A 41 9.43 -25.12 -3.68
N ILE A 42 8.14 -24.82 -3.86
CA ILE A 42 7.05 -25.54 -3.17
C ILE A 42 7.07 -27.02 -3.56
N PHE A 43 7.23 -27.33 -4.85
CA PHE A 43 7.30 -28.73 -5.30
C PHE A 43 8.53 -29.46 -4.74
N GLU A 44 9.66 -28.79 -4.63
CA GLU A 44 10.88 -29.34 -4.02
C GLU A 44 10.66 -29.62 -2.53
N ALA A 45 10.09 -28.66 -1.80
CA ALA A 45 9.72 -28.82 -0.39
C ALA A 45 8.73 -29.97 -0.18
N LEU A 46 7.68 -30.07 -1.01
CA LEU A 46 6.65 -31.12 -0.91
C LEU A 46 7.15 -32.52 -1.28
N ARG A 47 8.19 -32.63 -2.13
CA ARG A 47 8.81 -33.92 -2.49
C ARG A 47 9.90 -34.34 -1.51
N SER A 48 10.40 -33.42 -0.69
CA SER A 48 11.37 -33.72 0.35
C SER A 48 10.71 -34.49 1.50
N SER A 49 11.43 -35.49 2.03
CA SER A 49 11.04 -36.14 3.29
C SER A 49 11.13 -35.20 4.50
N SER A 50 11.87 -34.09 4.36
CA SER A 50 12.03 -33.04 5.38
C SER A 50 11.88 -31.65 4.74
N PRO A 51 10.64 -31.13 4.58
CA PRO A 51 10.40 -29.84 3.91
C PRO A 51 11.09 -28.65 4.60
N HIS A 52 11.25 -28.70 5.93
CA HIS A 52 11.86 -27.65 6.74
C HIS A 52 13.37 -27.51 6.54
N THR A 53 14.02 -28.45 5.85
CA THR A 53 15.46 -28.38 5.53
C THR A 53 15.72 -27.86 4.11
N VAL A 54 14.68 -27.64 3.30
CA VAL A 54 14.84 -27.09 1.95
C VAL A 54 15.20 -25.62 2.05
N VAL A 55 16.34 -25.25 1.46
CA VAL A 55 16.83 -23.87 1.48
C VAL A 55 16.14 -23.07 0.38
N SER A 56 15.37 -22.06 0.78
CA SER A 56 14.83 -21.07 -0.15
C SER A 56 15.89 -20.02 -0.47
N HIS A 57 15.98 -19.62 -1.74
CA HIS A 57 16.68 -18.43 -2.19
C HIS A 57 15.73 -17.35 -2.71
N LEU A 58 14.43 -17.56 -2.53
CA LEU A 58 13.41 -16.59 -2.92
C LEU A 58 13.19 -15.60 -1.79
N PRO A 59 13.38 -14.30 -2.05
CA PRO A 59 13.07 -13.30 -1.05
C PRO A 59 11.55 -13.24 -0.82
N ILE A 60 11.16 -13.11 0.43
CA ILE A 60 9.76 -12.94 0.83
C ILE A 60 9.48 -11.46 1.02
N HIS A 61 8.48 -10.96 0.29
CA HIS A 61 8.06 -9.57 0.38
C HIS A 61 7.17 -9.34 1.60
N GLN A 62 7.46 -8.28 2.34
CA GLN A 62 6.55 -7.70 3.35
C GLN A 62 6.30 -6.23 2.99
N ASP A 63 5.03 -5.86 2.82
CA ASP A 63 4.59 -4.52 2.43
C ASP A 63 3.50 -4.01 3.38
N GLY A 64 3.50 -2.71 3.66
CA GLY A 64 2.54 -2.04 4.52
C GLY A 64 1.24 -1.70 3.80
N SER A 65 0.13 -1.54 4.54
CA SER A 65 -1.18 -1.29 3.94
C SER A 65 -1.33 0.13 3.36
N CYS A 66 -0.59 1.10 3.88
CA CYS A 66 -0.33 2.43 3.31
C CYS A 66 0.64 3.18 4.24
N ASN A 67 1.95 3.14 3.97
CA ASN A 67 2.95 3.63 4.93
C ASN A 67 2.74 5.10 5.32
N GLY A 68 2.39 5.96 4.36
CA GLY A 68 2.12 7.38 4.65
C GLY A 68 0.98 7.61 5.65
N LEU A 69 -0.13 6.89 5.51
CA LEU A 69 -1.24 6.95 6.47
C LEU A 69 -0.87 6.33 7.82
N GLN A 70 -0.06 5.27 7.82
CA GLN A 70 0.46 4.68 9.06
C GLN A 70 1.31 5.71 9.83
N HIS A 71 2.15 6.47 9.14
CA HIS A 71 2.92 7.54 9.78
C HIS A 71 2.02 8.64 10.34
N TYR A 72 1.01 9.10 9.61
CA TYR A 72 0.08 10.11 10.12
C TYR A 72 -0.74 9.61 11.32
N ALA A 73 -1.29 8.41 11.24
CA ALA A 73 -2.05 7.82 12.35
C ALA A 73 -1.17 7.69 13.62
N ALA A 74 0.10 7.30 13.45
CA ALA A 74 1.07 7.22 14.55
C ALA A 74 1.42 8.61 15.13
N LEU A 75 1.58 9.63 14.28
CA LEU A 75 1.85 11.02 14.70
C LEU A 75 0.65 11.63 15.44
N GLY A 76 -0.56 11.42 14.92
CA GLY A 76 -1.80 11.88 15.54
C GLY A 76 -2.22 11.09 16.77
N ARG A 77 -1.65 9.88 16.96
CA ARG A 77 -2.05 8.91 17.98
C ARG A 77 -3.55 8.63 17.97
N ASP A 78 -4.15 8.65 16.78
CA ASP A 78 -5.56 8.38 16.59
C ASP A 78 -5.78 6.86 16.49
N SER A 79 -6.54 6.30 17.43
CA SER A 79 -6.76 4.85 17.50
C SER A 79 -7.63 4.30 16.37
N MET A 80 -8.57 5.12 15.86
CA MET A 80 -9.48 4.71 14.78
C MET A 80 -8.73 4.69 13.44
N GLU A 81 -7.97 5.76 13.16
CA GLU A 81 -7.09 5.81 11.99
C GLU A 81 -6.03 4.70 12.05
N ALA A 82 -5.42 4.49 13.21
CA ALA A 82 -4.44 3.43 13.43
C ALA A 82 -5.03 2.03 13.13
N ALA A 83 -6.29 1.79 13.51
CA ALA A 83 -6.99 0.56 13.18
C ALA A 83 -7.24 0.43 11.67
N ALA A 84 -7.66 1.52 11.00
CA ALA A 84 -7.92 1.55 9.56
C ALA A 84 -6.67 1.22 8.71
N VAL A 85 -5.47 1.43 9.26
CA VAL A 85 -4.19 1.12 8.60
C VAL A 85 -3.34 0.07 9.30
N ASN A 86 -3.98 -0.82 10.08
CA ASN A 86 -3.35 -2.02 10.64
C ASN A 86 -2.21 -1.75 11.64
N LEU A 87 -2.22 -0.61 12.34
CA LEU A 87 -1.29 -0.32 13.44
C LEU A 87 -1.78 -0.87 14.78
N THR A 88 -3.08 -1.07 14.94
CA THR A 88 -3.64 -1.79 16.08
C THR A 88 -3.85 -3.26 15.74
N ALA A 89 -3.74 -4.14 16.74
CA ALA A 89 -4.07 -5.54 16.55
C ALA A 89 -5.55 -5.71 16.16
N GLY A 90 -5.81 -6.59 15.20
CA GLY A 90 -7.15 -6.96 14.77
C GLY A 90 -7.15 -8.38 14.22
N ASP A 91 -8.32 -9.03 14.24
CA ASP A 91 -8.46 -10.43 13.79
C ASP A 91 -8.24 -10.59 12.28
N LYS A 92 -8.49 -9.52 11.51
CA LYS A 92 -8.32 -9.47 10.06
C LYS A 92 -7.65 -8.15 9.68
N PRO A 93 -6.83 -8.15 8.62
CA PRO A 93 -6.30 -6.91 8.06
C PRO A 93 -7.44 -5.99 7.62
N ALA A 94 -7.42 -4.76 8.10
CA ALA A 94 -8.22 -3.66 7.59
C ALA A 94 -7.84 -3.33 6.14
N ASP A 95 -8.83 -2.98 5.34
CA ASP A 95 -8.68 -2.64 3.92
C ASP A 95 -9.43 -1.34 3.61
N VAL A 96 -8.82 -0.21 3.98
CA VAL A 96 -9.40 1.13 3.83
C VAL A 96 -9.81 1.45 2.38
N TYR A 97 -9.13 0.84 1.40
CA TYR A 97 -9.49 0.99 0.00
C TYR A 97 -10.83 0.35 -0.33
N SER A 98 -11.10 -0.83 0.25
CA SER A 98 -12.40 -1.51 0.09
C SER A 98 -13.50 -0.76 0.82
N GLU A 99 -13.21 -0.23 2.00
CA GLU A 99 -14.16 0.59 2.77
C GLU A 99 -14.63 1.81 1.96
N ILE A 100 -13.69 2.60 1.44
CA ILE A 100 -13.99 3.76 0.58
C ILE A 100 -14.72 3.35 -0.70
N ALA A 101 -14.33 2.22 -1.29
CA ALA A 101 -14.95 1.73 -2.52
C ALA A 101 -16.42 1.29 -2.33
N VAL A 102 -16.73 0.66 -1.18
CA VAL A 102 -18.09 0.24 -0.83
C VAL A 102 -19.01 1.44 -0.62
N SER A 103 -18.53 2.52 0.00
CA SER A 103 -19.33 3.73 0.27
C SER A 103 -19.99 4.34 -0.96
N PHE A 104 -19.44 4.12 -2.16
CA PHE A 104 -19.99 4.63 -3.42
C PHE A 104 -20.14 3.56 -4.51
N GLN A 105 -20.11 2.27 -4.15
CA GLN A 105 -20.29 1.12 -5.04
C GLN A 105 -19.35 1.13 -6.27
N VAL A 106 -18.07 1.43 -6.05
CA VAL A 106 -17.03 1.40 -7.08
C VAL A 106 -16.03 0.29 -6.83
N ASP A 107 -15.19 0.01 -7.82
CA ASP A 107 -14.11 -0.95 -7.65
C ASP A 107 -13.02 -0.40 -6.73
N ARG A 108 -12.53 -1.23 -5.81
CA ARG A 108 -11.34 -0.96 -4.98
C ARG A 108 -10.14 -0.46 -5.82
N LYS A 109 -9.92 -1.04 -7.01
CA LYS A 109 -8.82 -0.66 -7.91
C LYS A 109 -8.95 0.77 -8.44
N LEU A 110 -10.18 1.28 -8.57
CA LEU A 110 -10.45 2.64 -9.03
C LEU A 110 -9.90 3.66 -8.03
N VAL A 111 -10.14 3.45 -6.74
CA VAL A 111 -9.78 4.40 -5.67
C VAL A 111 -8.39 4.18 -5.11
N LYS A 112 -7.81 2.97 -5.25
CA LYS A 112 -6.54 2.58 -4.62
C LYS A 112 -5.42 3.60 -4.85
N GLN A 113 -5.14 3.95 -6.11
CA GLN A 113 -4.04 4.87 -6.42
C GLN A 113 -4.28 6.27 -5.84
N THR A 114 -5.53 6.75 -5.92
CA THR A 114 -5.91 8.06 -5.39
C THR A 114 -5.74 8.09 -3.88
N VAL A 115 -6.29 7.12 -3.15
CA VAL A 115 -6.12 7.01 -1.69
C VAL A 115 -4.64 6.94 -1.30
N MET A 116 -3.85 6.10 -1.99
CA MET A 116 -2.40 5.97 -1.72
C MET A 116 -1.64 7.27 -1.92
N THR A 117 -2.05 8.11 -2.88
CA THR A 117 -1.30 9.32 -3.24
C THR A 117 -1.85 10.58 -2.57
N SER A 118 -3.12 10.58 -2.14
CA SER A 118 -3.81 11.70 -1.49
C SER A 118 -3.16 12.13 -0.18
N VAL A 119 -2.60 11.18 0.57
CA VAL A 119 -1.84 11.47 1.79
C VAL A 119 -0.51 12.17 1.57
N TYR A 120 -0.12 12.33 0.30
CA TYR A 120 1.06 13.07 -0.12
C TYR A 120 0.71 14.41 -0.79
N GLY A 121 -0.46 15.00 -0.46
CA GLY A 121 -0.83 16.33 -0.95
C GLY A 121 -1.32 16.34 -2.40
N VAL A 122 -1.91 15.24 -2.89
CA VAL A 122 -2.55 15.24 -4.21
C VAL A 122 -3.71 16.24 -4.23
N THR A 123 -3.65 17.15 -5.20
CA THR A 123 -4.73 18.09 -5.47
C THR A 123 -5.94 17.38 -6.07
N SER A 124 -7.13 17.97 -5.95
CA SER A 124 -8.35 17.43 -6.59
C SER A 124 -8.17 17.18 -8.09
N VAL A 125 -7.31 17.96 -8.75
CA VAL A 125 -6.94 17.78 -10.17
C VAL A 125 -6.14 16.49 -10.37
N GLY A 126 -5.13 16.24 -9.54
CA GLY A 126 -4.33 15.00 -9.61
C GLY A 126 -5.15 13.75 -9.28
N ALA A 127 -6.02 13.83 -8.28
CA ALA A 127 -6.93 12.75 -7.91
C ALA A 127 -7.87 12.39 -9.06
N ARG A 128 -8.50 13.40 -9.68
CA ARG A 128 -9.34 13.22 -10.87
C ARG A 128 -8.56 12.55 -12.00
N GLU A 129 -7.33 12.98 -12.28
CA GLU A 129 -6.56 12.42 -13.39
C GLU A 129 -6.16 10.96 -13.18
N GLN A 130 -5.89 10.56 -11.94
CA GLN A 130 -5.67 9.15 -11.61
C GLN A 130 -6.95 8.31 -11.79
N ILE A 131 -8.10 8.80 -11.31
CA ILE A 131 -9.38 8.11 -11.46
C ILE A 131 -9.80 8.05 -12.93
N LYS A 132 -9.64 9.14 -13.69
CA LYS A 132 -9.98 9.21 -15.11
C LYS A 132 -9.23 8.13 -15.90
N ARG A 133 -7.91 8.00 -15.69
CA ARG A 133 -7.11 6.93 -16.31
C ARG A 133 -7.63 5.53 -15.98
N ARG A 134 -8.05 5.29 -14.74
CA ARG A 134 -8.66 4.01 -14.35
C ARG A 134 -10.04 3.77 -14.98
N LEU A 135 -10.83 4.82 -15.19
CA LEU A 135 -12.12 4.73 -15.90
C LEU A 135 -11.92 4.49 -17.40
N GLU A 136 -10.92 5.11 -18.01
CA GLU A 136 -10.50 4.89 -19.40
C GLU A 136 -10.05 3.45 -19.63
N GLU A 137 -9.17 2.92 -18.76
CA GLU A 137 -8.71 1.52 -18.80
C GLU A 137 -9.88 0.52 -18.73
N LYS A 138 -10.97 0.87 -18.04
CA LYS A 138 -12.17 0.02 -17.94
C LYS A 138 -13.02 0.04 -19.21
N GLY A 139 -12.94 1.09 -20.03
CA GLY A 139 -13.68 1.21 -21.28
C GLY A 139 -15.22 1.22 -21.16
N LEU A 140 -15.78 1.39 -19.95
CA LEU A 140 -17.23 1.36 -19.72
C LEU A 140 -17.93 2.69 -20.07
N ILE A 141 -17.17 3.80 -20.06
CA ILE A 141 -17.66 5.13 -20.44
C ILE A 141 -16.89 5.55 -21.69
N THR A 142 -17.58 5.54 -22.83
CA THR A 142 -16.99 5.86 -24.14
C THR A 142 -17.19 7.31 -24.56
N ASP A 143 -18.12 8.02 -23.92
CA ASP A 143 -18.34 9.45 -24.15
C ASP A 143 -17.45 10.28 -23.21
N ASP A 144 -16.46 10.98 -23.78
CA ASP A 144 -15.56 11.89 -23.07
C ASP A 144 -16.32 12.98 -22.29
N ARG A 145 -17.51 13.38 -22.77
CA ARG A 145 -18.36 14.36 -22.10
C ARG A 145 -18.94 13.84 -20.79
N LEU A 146 -19.08 12.53 -20.65
CA LEU A 146 -19.54 11.86 -19.43
C LEU A 146 -18.37 11.39 -18.56
N LEU A 147 -17.26 11.00 -19.20
CA LEU A 147 -16.06 10.53 -18.52
C LEU A 147 -15.47 11.59 -17.58
N PHE A 148 -15.35 12.83 -18.05
CA PHE A 148 -14.77 13.90 -17.23
C PHE A 148 -15.63 14.23 -15.98
N PRO A 149 -16.96 14.47 -16.09
CA PRO A 149 -17.83 14.64 -14.93
C PRO A 149 -17.83 13.43 -13.99
N ALA A 150 -17.83 12.21 -14.53
CA ALA A 150 -17.76 10.98 -13.73
C ALA A 150 -16.46 10.91 -12.92
N ALA A 151 -15.31 11.21 -13.54
CA ALA A 151 -14.03 11.26 -12.86
C ALA A 151 -13.99 12.37 -11.79
N CYS A 152 -14.55 13.55 -12.08
CA CYS A 152 -14.68 14.65 -11.11
C CYS A 152 -15.51 14.23 -9.89
N TYR A 153 -16.67 13.60 -10.13
CA TYR A 153 -17.54 13.12 -9.08
C TYR A 153 -16.85 12.06 -8.22
N ALA A 154 -16.30 11.02 -8.86
CA ALA A 154 -15.59 9.94 -8.19
C ALA A 154 -14.39 10.45 -7.37
N ALA A 155 -13.61 11.40 -7.88
CA ALA A 155 -12.51 12.02 -7.13
C ALA A 155 -13.00 12.81 -5.92
N LYS A 156 -14.05 13.61 -6.09
CA LYS A 156 -14.63 14.40 -5.00
C LYS A 156 -15.11 13.50 -3.85
N VAL A 157 -15.88 12.46 -4.17
CA VAL A 157 -16.43 11.56 -3.13
C VAL A 157 -15.34 10.70 -2.50
N THR A 158 -14.33 10.26 -3.26
CA THR A 158 -13.18 9.52 -2.73
C THR A 158 -12.39 10.37 -1.74
N LEU A 159 -12.10 11.62 -2.09
CA LEU A 159 -11.35 12.54 -1.20
C LEU A 159 -12.17 12.93 0.04
N ALA A 160 -13.49 13.09 -0.10
CA ALA A 160 -14.37 13.37 1.03
C ALA A 160 -14.37 12.21 2.05
N ALA A 161 -14.60 10.97 1.58
CA ALA A 161 -14.55 9.79 2.44
C ALA A 161 -13.17 9.58 3.07
N LEU A 162 -12.09 9.86 2.32
CA LEU A 162 -10.74 9.79 2.88
C LEU A 162 -10.54 10.81 4.01
N GLY A 163 -11.04 12.03 3.85
CA GLY A 163 -10.95 13.07 4.89
C GLY A 163 -11.81 12.79 6.12
N GLU A 164 -12.94 12.11 5.95
CA GLU A 164 -13.80 11.64 7.05
C GLU A 164 -13.13 10.51 7.85
N ILE A 165 -12.47 9.57 7.16
CA ILE A 165 -11.77 8.45 7.82
C ILE A 165 -10.47 8.95 8.50
N PHE A 166 -9.76 9.88 7.87
CA PHE A 166 -8.45 10.37 8.33
C PHE A 166 -8.45 11.87 8.65
N GLU A 167 -9.32 12.28 9.57
CA GLU A 167 -9.45 13.67 10.00
C GLU A 167 -8.17 14.18 10.69
N ALA A 168 -7.59 13.40 11.60
CA ALA A 168 -6.38 13.77 12.34
C ALA A 168 -5.17 13.85 11.40
N ALA A 169 -5.02 12.89 10.48
CA ALA A 169 -4.00 12.96 9.43
C ALA A 169 -4.13 14.24 8.58
N SER A 170 -5.37 14.59 8.20
CA SER A 170 -5.66 15.79 7.41
C SER A 170 -5.31 17.07 8.20
N GLY A 171 -5.58 17.10 9.50
CA GLY A 171 -5.18 18.18 10.40
C GLY A 171 -3.67 18.36 10.47
N ILE A 172 -2.90 17.28 10.64
CA ILE A 172 -1.43 17.31 10.69
C ILE A 172 -0.86 17.79 9.35
N MET A 173 -1.38 17.28 8.23
CA MET A 173 -0.95 17.70 6.90
C MET A 173 -1.19 19.21 6.66
N GLY A 174 -2.36 19.71 7.10
CA GLY A 174 -2.69 21.13 7.07
C GLY A 174 -1.73 21.98 7.91
N TRP A 175 -1.44 21.52 9.13
CA TRP A 175 -0.48 22.18 10.04
C TRP A 175 0.94 22.23 9.45
N LEU A 176 1.43 21.12 8.90
CA LEU A 176 2.73 21.07 8.22
C LEU A 176 2.78 22.04 7.03
N GLY A 177 1.72 22.07 6.21
CA GLY A 177 1.62 23.01 5.10
C GLY A 177 1.62 24.47 5.57
N ASP A 178 1.00 24.75 6.71
CA ASP A 178 0.96 26.07 7.30
C ASP A 178 2.33 26.51 7.89
N CYS A 179 3.11 25.58 8.45
CA CYS A 179 4.49 25.84 8.86
C CYS A 179 5.40 26.19 7.67
N ALA A 180 5.12 25.66 6.48
CA ALA A 180 5.87 25.92 5.25
C ALA A 180 5.48 27.23 4.54
N LYS A 181 4.58 28.06 5.12
CA LYS A 181 4.10 29.33 4.52
C LYS A 181 5.15 30.44 4.39
N VAL A 182 6.39 30.20 4.80
CA VAL A 182 7.48 31.20 4.76
C VAL A 182 7.91 31.51 3.31
N ASP A 183 7.57 30.67 2.31
CA ASP A 183 7.84 30.96 0.89
C ASP A 183 6.88 30.26 -0.10
N PHE A 184 6.89 30.68 -1.39
CA PHE A 184 6.02 30.31 -2.54
C PHE A 184 5.10 29.06 -2.43
N SER A 185 3.87 29.17 -2.97
CA SER A 185 2.80 28.14 -3.05
C SER A 185 3.23 26.67 -3.21
N LYS A 186 4.31 26.40 -3.95
CA LYS A 186 4.88 25.05 -4.14
C LYS A 186 5.42 24.41 -2.85
N GLN A 187 6.04 25.17 -1.94
CA GLN A 187 6.61 24.62 -0.70
C GLN A 187 5.52 24.14 0.25
N ARG A 188 4.44 24.90 0.39
CA ARG A 188 3.26 24.53 1.21
C ARG A 188 2.70 23.17 0.84
N THR A 189 2.59 22.86 -0.45
CA THR A 189 2.05 21.58 -0.92
C THR A 189 3.09 20.45 -0.91
N ALA A 190 4.38 20.78 -1.02
CA ALA A 190 5.46 19.79 -1.10
C ALA A 190 6.02 19.39 0.27
N PHE A 191 5.87 20.22 1.30
CA PHE A 191 6.45 19.94 2.61
C PHE A 191 5.83 18.73 3.33
N PRO A 192 4.49 18.61 3.46
CA PRO A 192 3.89 17.44 4.10
C PRO A 192 4.31 16.09 3.49
N PRO A 193 4.26 15.87 2.15
CA PRO A 193 4.70 14.59 1.59
C PRO A 193 6.19 14.31 1.80
N ASN A 194 7.05 15.33 1.65
CA ASN A 194 8.49 15.17 1.87
C ASN A 194 8.80 14.82 3.32
N PHE A 195 8.07 15.42 4.27
CA PHE A 195 8.21 15.10 5.69
C PHE A 195 7.85 13.64 5.96
N VAL A 196 6.73 13.16 5.46
CA VAL A 196 6.31 11.74 5.64
C VAL A 196 7.28 10.78 4.95
N HIS A 197 7.72 11.07 3.72
CA HIS A 197 8.70 10.23 3.03
C HIS A 197 10.06 10.17 3.75
N SER A 198 10.43 11.22 4.50
CA SER A 198 11.62 11.16 5.35
C SER A 198 11.44 10.16 6.52
N PHE A 199 10.24 10.03 7.06
CA PHE A 199 9.90 9.03 8.08
C PHE A 199 9.90 7.62 7.51
N ASP A 200 9.32 7.40 6.32
CA ASP A 200 9.38 6.12 5.60
C ASP A 200 10.86 5.67 5.47
N SER A 201 11.71 6.58 4.98
CA SER A 201 13.14 6.31 4.77
C SER A 201 13.86 5.98 6.09
N THR A 202 13.57 6.73 7.16
CA THR A 202 14.16 6.52 8.48
C THR A 202 13.73 5.17 9.06
N HIS A 203 12.45 4.83 8.96
CA HIS A 203 11.91 3.56 9.41
C HIS A 203 12.57 2.40 8.66
N MET A 204 12.68 2.49 7.33
CA MET A 204 13.34 1.47 6.51
C MET A 204 14.81 1.28 6.93
N MET A 205 15.54 2.36 7.18
CA MET A 205 16.94 2.29 7.62
C MET A 205 17.09 1.64 8.99
N MET A 206 16.23 2.00 9.95
CA MET A 206 16.22 1.39 11.28
C MET A 206 15.91 -0.11 11.21
N THR A 207 14.95 -0.50 10.37
CA THR A 207 14.62 -1.91 10.14
C THR A 207 15.79 -2.68 9.53
N ALA A 208 16.46 -2.11 8.52
CA ALA A 208 17.62 -2.74 7.91
C ALA A 208 18.77 -2.96 8.91
N VAL A 209 19.04 -1.97 9.77
CA VAL A 209 20.04 -2.08 10.84
C VAL A 209 19.64 -3.17 11.85
N ALA A 210 18.39 -3.18 12.32
CA ALA A 210 17.90 -4.18 13.26
C ALA A 210 17.93 -5.61 12.68
N CYS A 211 17.59 -5.78 11.40
CA CYS A 211 17.71 -7.06 10.69
C CYS A 211 19.17 -7.52 10.64
N ARG A 212 20.10 -6.64 10.25
CA ARG A 212 21.53 -6.94 10.21
C ARG A 212 22.05 -7.37 11.58
N ASP A 213 21.68 -6.62 12.63
CA ASP A 213 22.12 -6.88 13.99
C ASP A 213 21.51 -8.20 14.56
N SER A 214 20.38 -8.64 13.99
CA SER A 214 19.75 -9.94 14.27
C SER A 214 20.29 -11.09 13.39
N GLY A 215 21.28 -10.83 12.54
CA GLY A 215 21.86 -11.82 11.62
C GLY A 215 20.99 -12.15 10.40
N LEU A 216 19.93 -11.38 10.14
CA LEU A 216 19.08 -11.53 8.95
C LEU A 216 19.72 -10.80 7.77
N ARG A 217 19.70 -11.42 6.58
CA ARG A 217 20.25 -10.83 5.37
C ARG A 217 19.16 -10.06 4.63
N PHE A 218 19.20 -8.74 4.78
CA PHE A 218 18.29 -7.84 4.09
C PHE A 218 18.62 -7.78 2.58
N ALA A 219 17.77 -8.36 1.72
CA ALA A 219 18.11 -8.63 0.32
C ALA A 219 17.86 -7.47 -0.66
N GLY A 220 17.02 -6.48 -0.30
CA GLY A 220 16.74 -5.34 -1.18
C GLY A 220 15.71 -4.38 -0.62
N LEU A 221 15.65 -3.17 -1.17
CA LEU A 221 14.63 -2.16 -0.90
C LEU A 221 13.95 -1.83 -2.23
N SER A 222 12.62 -1.91 -2.28
CA SER A 222 11.84 -1.31 -3.37
C SER A 222 10.72 -0.51 -2.74
N HIS A 223 10.96 0.81 -2.58
CA HIS A 223 10.13 1.91 -2.06
C HIS A 223 9.11 1.67 -0.90
N TYR A 224 8.54 0.48 -0.74
CA TYR A 224 7.57 0.06 0.26
C TYR A 224 7.74 -1.41 0.73
N SER A 225 8.58 -2.24 0.08
CA SER A 225 8.72 -3.66 0.41
C SER A 225 10.07 -4.03 1.05
N VAL A 226 10.00 -4.83 2.12
CA VAL A 226 11.13 -5.51 2.78
C VAL A 226 11.32 -6.89 2.16
N PHE A 227 12.57 -7.29 1.95
CA PHE A 227 12.96 -8.60 1.40
C PHE A 227 13.79 -9.35 2.45
N ASP A 228 13.30 -10.51 2.88
CA ASP A 228 14.03 -11.53 3.66
C ASP A 228 14.31 -12.75 2.78
#